data_AF-A0A814KUQ9-F1
#
_entry.id   AF-A0A814KUQ9-F1
#
_cell.length_a   1.000
_cell.length_b   1.000
_cell.length_c   1.000
_cell.angle_alpha   90.00
_cell.angle_beta   90.00
_cell.angle_gamma   90.00
#
_symmetry.space_group_name_H-M   'P 1'
#
loop_
_entity.id
_entity.type
_entity.pdbx_description
1 polymer ?
#
loop_
_entity_poly.entity_id
_entity_poly.type
_entity_poly.pdbx_seq_one_letter_code
_entity_poly.pdbx_strand_id
1 'polypeptide(L)'
;MVYNKFNVFHWHITDDQSWPFVSQKFPQLTEKGAFSSDHVYTPDDVQDIIEHARLRGIRTIPEFDTPGHVAALGRAFPEFLTDCYNGSIAGQAIYGVHAEREILDPTKEEVYKFMNEFLKEVKNIFKYESYIHLGMDEVYPACWMSNPNIQNFLKENNMSNGTDLMTYYSKQILKLMKSIGGKSMVWQDIWDDGVKLPSDTVIEIWKDTSLLSNSPSWSYYLSKATSEGYDAVLAAPFYLNMISYGKYNTPESVMNLEFFKWYNIDLFENFTGDNIARQRLIGGEAALWAEFIDGTNSLSRLWPRVSAVAC
;
A
#
# COMPACT_ATOMS: atom_id res chain seq x y z
N MET A 1 3.07 -17.83 10.64
CA MET A 1 4.20 -17.35 9.81
C MET A 1 5.41 -18.27 9.93
N VAL A 2 6.11 -18.32 11.09
CA VAL A 2 7.33 -19.16 11.29
C VAL A 2 7.17 -20.62 10.87
N TYR A 3 6.05 -21.27 11.23
CA TYR A 3 5.82 -22.68 10.88
C TYR A 3 5.76 -22.93 9.36
N ASN A 4 5.49 -21.89 8.58
CA ASN A 4 5.52 -21.89 7.11
C ASN A 4 6.70 -21.09 6.55
N LYS A 5 7.72 -20.77 7.37
CA LYS A 5 8.96 -20.08 6.96
C LYS A 5 8.80 -18.67 6.34
N PHE A 6 7.63 -18.02 6.50
CA PHE A 6 7.52 -16.59 6.22
C PHE A 6 8.46 -15.79 7.11
N ASN A 7 9.11 -14.78 6.53
CA ASN A 7 10.11 -13.94 7.17
C ASN A 7 9.81 -12.42 7.07
N VAL A 8 8.67 -12.03 6.50
CA VAL A 8 8.19 -10.64 6.44
C VAL A 8 6.75 -10.58 6.95
N PHE A 9 6.50 -9.66 7.87
CA PHE A 9 5.20 -9.17 8.26
C PHE A 9 5.05 -7.77 7.70
N HIS A 10 4.37 -7.65 6.57
CA HIS A 10 3.95 -6.37 6.02
C HIS A 10 2.70 -5.94 6.77
N TRP A 11 2.81 -4.83 7.49
CA TRP A 11 1.75 -4.33 8.36
C TRP A 11 1.16 -3.06 7.74
N HIS A 12 0.03 -3.23 7.05
CA HIS A 12 -0.86 -2.14 6.64
C HIS A 12 -1.62 -1.62 7.86
N ILE A 13 -1.08 -0.57 8.50
CA ILE A 13 -1.49 -0.16 9.85
C ILE A 13 -2.70 0.77 9.82
N THR A 14 -2.82 1.60 8.79
CA THR A 14 -3.77 2.71 8.68
C THR A 14 -4.35 2.78 7.29
N ASP A 15 -5.62 3.13 7.18
CA ASP A 15 -6.34 3.31 5.91
C ASP A 15 -7.50 4.32 6.14
N ASP A 16 -8.36 4.54 5.16
CA ASP A 16 -9.55 5.42 5.22
C ASP A 16 -10.43 5.16 6.45
N GLN A 17 -10.59 3.89 6.80
CA GLN A 17 -11.53 3.44 7.82
C GLN A 17 -11.08 3.88 9.23
N SER A 18 -9.79 3.74 9.53
CA SER A 18 -9.26 3.97 10.88
C SER A 18 -7.76 4.24 10.95
N TRP A 19 -7.36 5.01 11.96
CA TRP A 19 -5.98 5.25 12.35
C TRP A 19 -5.71 4.72 13.76
N PRO A 20 -5.34 3.43 13.93
CA PRO A 20 -5.09 2.84 15.25
C PRO A 20 -3.67 3.11 15.78
N PHE A 21 -2.73 3.55 14.93
CA PHE A 21 -1.33 3.75 15.31
C PHE A 21 -1.13 4.99 16.18
N VAL A 22 -0.64 4.83 17.42
CA VAL A 22 -0.35 5.96 18.33
C VAL A 22 0.96 6.64 17.95
N SER A 23 0.85 7.79 17.30
CA SER A 23 1.96 8.74 17.12
C SER A 23 2.12 9.59 18.39
N GLN A 24 3.34 9.62 18.92
CA GLN A 24 3.73 10.50 20.02
C GLN A 24 3.82 11.96 19.58
N LYS A 25 4.19 12.22 18.32
CA LYS A 25 4.23 13.59 17.78
C LYS A 25 2.85 14.14 17.42
N PHE A 26 1.96 13.27 16.96
CA PHE A 26 0.64 13.61 16.44
C PHE A 26 -0.45 12.75 17.10
N PRO A 27 -0.68 12.91 18.42
CA PRO A 27 -1.66 12.10 19.15
C PRO A 27 -3.08 12.25 18.60
N GLN A 28 -3.37 13.37 17.94
CA GLN A 28 -4.67 13.65 17.33
C GLN A 28 -5.05 12.62 16.25
N LEU A 29 -4.06 11.98 15.61
CA LEU A 29 -4.30 10.94 14.60
C LEU A 29 -5.12 9.80 15.19
N THR A 30 -4.71 9.26 16.34
CA THR A 30 -5.43 8.17 17.01
C THR A 30 -6.67 8.68 17.75
N GLU A 31 -6.57 9.84 18.43
CA GLU A 31 -7.70 10.41 19.19
C GLU A 31 -8.95 10.64 18.33
N LYS A 32 -8.77 10.97 17.05
CA LYS A 32 -9.86 11.28 16.11
C LYS A 32 -10.04 10.27 14.99
N GLY A 33 -9.01 9.47 14.70
CA GLY A 33 -8.99 8.54 13.58
C GLY A 33 -9.21 7.07 13.96
N ALA A 34 -8.96 6.65 15.20
CA ALA A 34 -9.21 5.27 15.63
C ALA A 34 -10.72 4.97 15.75
N PHE A 35 -11.10 3.69 15.68
CA PHE A 35 -12.49 3.28 15.91
C PHE A 35 -12.96 3.54 17.35
N SER A 36 -12.10 3.27 18.33
CA SER A 36 -12.29 3.65 19.73
C SER A 36 -10.95 3.64 20.45
N SER A 37 -10.94 4.05 21.73
CA SER A 37 -9.77 3.93 22.62
C SER A 37 -9.27 2.51 22.81
N ASP A 38 -10.12 1.50 22.56
CA ASP A 38 -9.78 0.08 22.73
C ASP A 38 -9.20 -0.52 21.43
N HIS A 39 -9.26 0.22 20.33
CA HIS A 39 -8.78 -0.19 19.01
C HIS A 39 -7.55 0.62 18.60
N VAL A 40 -6.53 0.61 19.46
CA VAL A 40 -5.29 1.37 19.28
C VAL A 40 -4.08 0.47 19.48
N TYR A 41 -3.01 0.76 18.75
CA TYR A 41 -1.69 0.18 18.98
C TYR A 41 -0.82 1.23 19.65
N THR A 42 -0.60 1.07 20.95
CA THR A 42 0.28 1.93 21.74
C THR A 42 1.74 1.74 21.33
N PRO A 43 2.65 2.66 21.70
CA PRO A 43 4.08 2.46 21.44
C PRO A 43 4.62 1.14 22.00
N ASP A 44 4.12 0.69 23.15
CA ASP A 44 4.50 -0.58 23.77
C ASP A 44 3.99 -1.77 22.96
N ASP A 45 2.75 -1.74 22.46
CA ASP A 45 2.21 -2.79 21.59
C ASP A 45 3.02 -2.92 20.31
N VAL A 46 3.38 -1.80 19.69
CA VAL A 46 4.18 -1.78 18.47
C VAL A 46 5.58 -2.35 18.74
N GLN A 47 6.23 -1.98 19.85
CA GLN A 47 7.53 -2.56 20.21
C GLN A 47 7.44 -4.06 20.53
N ASP A 48 6.38 -4.52 21.20
CA ASP A 48 6.17 -5.94 21.48
C ASP A 48 6.00 -6.74 20.18
N ILE A 49 5.20 -6.24 19.23
CA ILE A 49 5.01 -6.87 17.90
C ILE A 49 6.35 -6.97 17.16
N ILE A 50 7.13 -5.88 17.11
CA ILE A 50 8.44 -5.85 16.45
C ILE A 50 9.40 -6.85 17.09
N GLU A 51 9.50 -6.87 18.42
CA GLU A 51 10.42 -7.79 19.13
C GLU A 51 9.96 -9.25 19.01
N HIS A 52 8.66 -9.50 19.07
CA HIS A 52 8.07 -10.82 18.90
C HIS A 52 8.37 -11.40 17.52
N ALA A 53 8.27 -10.57 16.47
CA ALA A 53 8.65 -10.90 15.10
C ALA A 53 10.16 -11.12 14.97
N ARG A 54 10.98 -10.23 15.55
CA ARG A 54 12.44 -10.31 15.50
C ARG A 54 13.00 -11.59 16.13
N LEU A 55 12.47 -12.01 17.28
CA LEU A 55 12.85 -13.26 17.96
C LEU A 55 12.58 -14.51 17.11
N ARG A 56 11.78 -14.37 16.05
CA ARG A 56 11.38 -15.42 15.12
C ARG A 56 12.00 -15.27 13.73
N GLY A 57 12.89 -14.29 13.54
CA GLY A 57 13.49 -14.00 12.24
C GLY A 57 12.50 -13.40 11.24
N ILE A 58 11.44 -12.74 11.72
CA ILE A 58 10.46 -12.04 10.90
C ILE A 58 10.75 -10.54 10.93
N ARG A 59 10.91 -9.94 9.75
CA ARG A 59 10.98 -8.50 9.54
C ARG A 59 9.58 -7.90 9.65
N THR A 60 9.45 -6.71 10.22
CA THR A 60 8.18 -5.97 10.25
C THR A 60 8.32 -4.73 9.37
N ILE A 61 7.64 -4.73 8.23
CA ILE A 61 7.63 -3.59 7.30
C ILE A 61 6.32 -2.83 7.54
N PRO A 62 6.37 -1.59 8.08
CA PRO A 62 5.18 -0.80 8.27
C PRO A 62 4.75 -0.14 6.96
N GLU A 63 3.44 -0.02 6.77
CA GLU A 63 2.83 0.76 5.71
C GLU A 63 1.95 1.87 6.29
N PHE A 64 2.14 3.07 5.72
CA PHE A 64 1.30 4.23 5.94
C PHE A 64 1.01 4.86 4.56
N ASP A 65 -0.09 4.42 3.96
CA ASP A 65 -0.44 4.82 2.60
C ASP A 65 -0.87 6.30 2.54
N THR A 66 -0.35 6.98 1.52
CA THR A 66 -0.68 8.35 1.14
C THR A 66 -0.38 8.54 -0.36
N PRO A 67 -1.08 9.44 -1.09
CA PRO A 67 -2.04 10.42 -0.63
C PRO A 67 -3.50 9.94 -0.68
N GLY A 68 -3.74 8.72 -1.18
CA GLY A 68 -5.01 8.00 -1.03
C GLY A 68 -5.13 7.36 0.36
N HIS A 69 -6.26 6.72 0.65
CA HIS A 69 -6.46 5.91 1.87
C HIS A 69 -6.20 6.67 3.19
N VAL A 70 -6.57 7.96 3.23
CA VAL A 70 -6.23 8.91 4.30
C VAL A 70 -7.43 9.54 5.00
N ALA A 71 -8.65 9.05 4.77
CA ALA A 71 -9.84 9.63 5.40
C ALA A 71 -9.73 9.66 6.94
N ALA A 72 -9.14 8.64 7.58
CA ALA A 72 -8.91 8.64 9.03
C ALA A 72 -7.90 9.71 9.48
N LEU A 73 -6.81 9.91 8.73
CA LEU A 73 -5.86 11.00 8.94
C LEU A 73 -6.56 12.36 8.81
N GLY A 74 -7.43 12.51 7.82
CA GLY A 74 -8.21 13.73 7.60
C GLY A 74 -9.22 14.06 8.70
N ARG A 75 -9.62 13.10 9.55
CA ARG A 75 -10.41 13.42 10.76
C ARG A 75 -9.57 14.18 11.78
N ALA A 76 -8.27 13.88 11.85
CA ALA A 76 -7.33 14.56 12.75
C ALA A 76 -6.90 15.92 12.21
N PHE A 77 -6.60 15.97 10.90
CA PHE A 77 -6.12 17.14 10.17
C PHE A 77 -6.98 17.40 8.92
N PRO A 78 -8.23 17.91 9.07
CA PRO A 78 -9.11 18.17 7.93
C PRO A 78 -8.51 19.12 6.90
N GLU A 79 -7.63 20.02 7.34
CA GLU A 79 -6.91 20.97 6.50
C GLU A 79 -5.91 20.31 5.54
N PHE A 80 -5.54 19.03 5.72
CA PHE A 80 -4.66 18.32 4.80
C PHE A 80 -5.39 17.72 3.61
N LEU A 81 -6.70 17.49 3.71
CA LEU A 81 -7.48 16.92 2.62
C LEU A 81 -7.78 17.95 1.53
N THR A 82 -8.03 17.44 0.33
CA THR A 82 -8.58 18.20 -0.79
C THR A 82 -10.09 18.35 -0.62
N ASP A 83 -10.61 19.58 -0.71
CA ASP A 83 -12.04 19.80 -0.91
C ASP A 83 -12.39 19.44 -2.36
N CYS A 84 -13.23 18.42 -2.57
CA CYS A 84 -13.73 18.08 -3.91
C CYS A 84 -14.95 18.95 -4.26
N TYR A 85 -15.11 19.31 -5.53
CA TYR A 85 -16.12 20.27 -5.98
C TYR A 85 -17.15 19.62 -6.92
N ASN A 86 -18.42 19.93 -6.68
CA ASN A 86 -19.48 19.72 -7.66
C ASN A 86 -19.91 21.09 -8.23
N GLY A 87 -19.42 21.40 -9.42
CA GLY A 87 -19.57 22.72 -10.02
C GLY A 87 -18.88 23.78 -9.18
N SER A 88 -19.66 24.61 -8.47
CA SER A 88 -19.13 25.69 -7.62
C SER A 88 -19.22 25.39 -6.12
N ILE A 89 -19.72 24.20 -5.74
CA ILE A 89 -19.94 23.83 -4.34
C ILE A 89 -18.75 23.00 -3.88
N ALA A 90 -17.98 23.54 -2.93
CA ALA A 90 -16.86 22.85 -2.29
C ALA A 90 -17.35 21.80 -1.27
N GLY A 91 -16.63 20.69 -1.16
CA GLY A 91 -16.94 19.61 -0.23
C GLY A 91 -18.22 18.85 -0.58
N GLN A 92 -18.58 18.78 -1.87
CA GLN A 92 -19.76 18.04 -2.31
C GLN A 92 -19.36 16.83 -3.14
N ALA A 93 -19.73 15.63 -2.66
CA ALA A 93 -19.49 14.39 -3.38
C ALA A 93 -20.29 14.31 -4.69
N ILE A 94 -19.69 13.63 -5.67
CA ILE A 94 -20.36 13.14 -6.86
C ILE A 94 -20.23 11.61 -6.83
N TYR A 95 -21.30 10.92 -6.42
CA TYR A 95 -21.30 9.47 -6.26
C TYR A 95 -20.83 8.76 -7.54
N GLY A 96 -19.83 7.87 -7.39
CA GLY A 96 -19.18 7.17 -8.49
C GLY A 96 -18.08 7.97 -9.21
N VAL A 97 -17.77 9.19 -8.75
CA VAL A 97 -16.70 10.04 -9.31
C VAL A 97 -15.70 10.46 -8.24
N HIS A 98 -16.15 11.08 -7.14
CA HIS A 98 -15.32 11.44 -5.98
C HIS A 98 -16.19 11.70 -4.74
N ALA A 99 -15.64 11.48 -3.54
CA ALA A 99 -16.26 11.85 -2.27
C ALA A 99 -16.18 13.38 -2.00
N GLU A 100 -16.53 13.80 -0.78
CA GLU A 100 -16.44 15.21 -0.35
C GLU A 100 -14.98 15.61 -0.09
N ARG A 101 -14.26 14.72 0.61
CA ARG A 101 -12.84 14.80 0.97
C ARG A 101 -12.32 13.39 1.14
N GLU A 102 -11.37 12.97 0.30
CA GLU A 102 -10.87 11.58 0.26
C GLU A 102 -9.34 11.48 0.17
N ILE A 103 -8.69 12.47 -0.41
CA ILE A 103 -7.25 12.43 -0.68
C ILE A 103 -6.53 13.66 -0.14
N LEU A 104 -5.25 13.52 0.21
CA LEU A 104 -4.40 14.65 0.61
C LEU A 104 -4.37 15.71 -0.51
N ASP A 105 -4.12 16.95 -0.13
CA ASP A 105 -3.88 18.07 -1.04
C ASP A 105 -2.37 18.26 -1.23
N PRO A 106 -1.78 17.82 -2.36
CA PRO A 106 -0.33 17.91 -2.59
C PRO A 106 0.17 19.35 -2.78
N THR A 107 -0.72 20.34 -2.86
CA THR A 107 -0.35 21.74 -3.03
C THR A 107 -0.03 22.43 -1.71
N LYS A 108 -0.35 21.80 -0.58
CA LYS A 108 -0.14 22.33 0.77
C LYS A 108 1.24 21.96 1.31
N GLU A 109 2.05 22.96 1.68
CA GLU A 109 3.39 22.74 2.24
C GLU A 109 3.34 22.02 3.60
N GLU A 110 2.27 22.26 4.36
CA GLU A 110 2.01 21.68 5.67
C GLU A 110 1.95 20.14 5.62
N VAL A 111 1.44 19.57 4.52
CA VAL A 111 1.40 18.11 4.31
C VAL A 111 2.82 17.56 4.31
N TYR A 112 3.74 18.19 3.58
CA TYR A 112 5.13 17.72 3.52
C TYR A 112 5.89 17.95 4.84
N LYS A 113 5.58 19.03 5.57
CA LYS A 113 6.13 19.27 6.92
C LYS A 113 5.69 18.17 7.89
N PHE A 114 4.39 17.84 7.87
CA PHE A 114 3.83 16.74 8.64
C PHE A 114 4.48 15.40 8.26
N MET A 115 4.47 15.03 6.97
CA MET A 115 5.03 13.75 6.50
C MET A 115 6.51 13.60 6.86
N ASN A 116 7.30 14.67 6.77
CA ASN A 116 8.70 14.63 7.19
C ASN A 116 8.86 14.30 8.69
N GLU A 117 8.07 14.94 9.56
CA GLU A 117 8.17 14.70 10.99
C GLU A 117 7.59 13.34 11.42
N PHE A 118 6.54 12.90 10.73
CA PHE A 118 5.89 11.60 10.91
C PHE A 118 6.78 10.45 10.44
N LEU A 119 7.34 10.52 9.22
CA LEU A 119 8.24 9.48 8.70
C LEU A 119 9.53 9.36 9.54
N LYS A 120 10.03 10.46 10.13
CA LYS A 120 11.13 10.38 11.11
C LYS A 120 10.75 9.59 12.36
N GLU A 121 9.54 9.78 12.87
CA GLU A 121 9.03 9.03 14.02
C GLU A 121 8.88 7.55 13.67
N VAL A 122 8.22 7.23 12.54
CA VAL A 122 8.08 5.85 12.05
C VAL A 122 9.46 5.20 11.88
N LYS A 123 10.42 5.88 11.22
CA LYS A 123 11.77 5.34 11.03
C LYS A 123 12.48 5.06 12.37
N ASN A 124 12.24 5.87 13.40
CA ASN A 124 12.80 5.68 14.73
C ASN A 124 12.14 4.50 15.47
N ILE A 125 10.83 4.32 15.35
CA ILE A 125 10.09 3.19 15.93
C ILE A 125 10.52 1.87 15.26
N PHE A 126 10.58 1.87 13.92
CA PHE A 126 11.00 0.73 13.09
C PHE A 126 12.50 0.80 12.74
N LYS A 127 13.35 1.14 13.72
CA LYS A 127 14.79 1.42 13.48
C LYS A 127 15.59 0.28 12.85
N TYR A 128 15.18 -0.96 13.08
CA TYR A 128 15.84 -2.15 12.54
C TYR A 128 15.40 -2.52 11.12
N GLU A 129 14.29 -1.96 10.65
CA GLU A 129 13.81 -2.16 9.30
C GLU A 129 14.32 -1.02 8.39
N SER A 130 14.83 -1.40 7.21
CA SER A 130 15.36 -0.45 6.23
C SER A 130 14.26 0.15 5.36
N TYR A 131 13.18 -0.61 5.13
CA TYR A 131 12.09 -0.24 4.25
C TYR A 131 10.86 0.25 5.02
N ILE A 132 10.25 1.32 4.54
CA ILE A 132 8.90 1.72 4.91
C ILE A 132 8.07 1.65 3.63
N HIS A 133 6.93 0.98 3.70
CA HIS A 133 5.98 0.98 2.60
C HIS A 133 5.23 2.32 2.60
N LEU A 134 5.29 3.04 1.50
CA LEU A 134 4.69 4.37 1.37
C LEU A 134 3.30 4.33 0.71
N GLY A 135 2.84 3.13 0.37
CA GLY A 135 1.60 2.89 -0.37
C GLY A 135 1.67 3.47 -1.78
N MET A 136 0.93 4.55 -1.98
CA MET A 136 0.72 5.31 -3.22
C MET A 136 -0.16 4.60 -4.26
N ASP A 137 -1.07 3.72 -3.83
CA ASP A 137 -2.04 3.04 -4.69
C ASP A 137 -3.37 3.79 -4.82
N GLU A 138 -4.14 3.38 -5.84
CA GLU A 138 -5.55 3.73 -6.08
C GLU A 138 -5.91 5.22 -5.95
N VAL A 139 -4.99 6.12 -6.29
CA VAL A 139 -5.26 7.55 -6.24
C VAL A 139 -6.17 7.97 -7.40
N TYR A 140 -7.39 8.38 -7.08
CA TYR A 140 -8.37 8.87 -8.06
C TYR A 140 -8.24 10.39 -8.28
N PRO A 141 -7.79 10.86 -9.46
CA PRO A 141 -7.52 12.29 -9.68
C PRO A 141 -8.76 13.18 -9.74
N ALA A 142 -9.97 12.61 -9.80
CA ALA A 142 -11.19 13.36 -10.05
C ALA A 142 -11.43 14.46 -8.99
N CYS A 143 -11.19 14.16 -7.71
CA CYS A 143 -11.27 15.16 -6.65
C CYS A 143 -10.30 16.32 -6.88
N TRP A 144 -9.02 16.03 -7.16
CA TRP A 144 -8.02 17.08 -7.48
C TRP A 144 -8.41 17.90 -8.70
N MET A 145 -8.93 17.24 -9.74
CA MET A 145 -9.32 17.89 -10.99
C MET A 145 -10.54 18.80 -10.82
N SER A 146 -11.38 18.54 -9.83
CA SER A 146 -12.53 19.38 -9.50
C SER A 146 -12.14 20.67 -8.75
N ASN A 147 -11.01 20.67 -8.02
CA ASN A 147 -10.65 21.75 -7.11
C ASN A 147 -9.98 22.94 -7.82
N PRO A 148 -10.55 24.17 -7.79
CA PRO A 148 -10.01 25.33 -8.48
C PRO A 148 -8.60 25.76 -8.04
N ASN A 149 -8.26 25.59 -6.75
CA ASN A 149 -6.93 25.95 -6.24
C ASN A 149 -5.88 25.00 -6.80
N ILE A 150 -6.19 23.71 -6.84
CA ILE A 150 -5.32 22.71 -7.47
C ILE A 150 -5.19 22.97 -8.97
N GLN A 151 -6.29 23.30 -9.66
CA GLN A 151 -6.23 23.68 -11.08
C GLN A 151 -5.32 24.88 -11.33
N ASN A 152 -5.30 25.87 -10.44
CA ASN A 152 -4.38 27.01 -10.53
C ASN A 152 -2.93 26.58 -10.27
N PHE A 153 -2.69 25.76 -9.24
CA PHE A 153 -1.37 25.21 -8.94
C PHE A 153 -0.80 24.43 -10.13
N LEU A 154 -1.62 23.60 -10.78
CA LEU A 154 -1.22 22.86 -11.98
C LEU A 154 -0.74 23.80 -13.08
N LYS A 155 -1.51 24.87 -13.37
CA LYS A 155 -1.13 25.87 -14.38
C LYS A 155 0.15 26.60 -14.03
N GLU A 156 0.31 27.03 -12.77
CA GLU A 156 1.51 27.74 -12.30
C GLU A 156 2.77 26.88 -12.36
N ASN A 157 2.62 25.56 -12.20
CA ASN A 157 3.74 24.61 -12.20
C ASN A 157 3.91 23.84 -13.52
N ASN A 158 3.21 24.25 -14.59
CA ASN A 158 3.24 23.61 -15.91
C ASN A 158 2.88 22.10 -15.88
N MET A 159 1.91 21.73 -15.04
CA MET A 159 1.34 20.39 -14.94
C MET A 159 -0.01 20.37 -15.65
N SER A 160 -0.35 19.25 -16.30
CA SER A 160 -1.52 19.14 -17.17
C SER A 160 -2.70 18.41 -16.53
N ASN A 161 -2.44 17.48 -15.61
CA ASN A 161 -3.46 16.60 -15.05
C ASN A 161 -3.07 16.11 -13.64
N GLY A 162 -3.92 15.30 -13.02
CA GLY A 162 -3.62 14.76 -11.69
C GLY A 162 -2.55 13.67 -11.65
N THR A 163 -2.21 13.02 -12.77
CA THR A 163 -1.03 12.13 -12.84
C THR A 163 0.27 12.93 -12.68
N ASP A 164 0.35 14.13 -13.27
CA ASP A 164 1.47 15.05 -13.04
C ASP A 164 1.53 15.48 -11.57
N LEU A 165 0.37 15.68 -10.93
CA LEU A 165 0.30 16.03 -9.51
C LEU A 165 0.72 14.86 -8.60
N MET A 166 0.30 13.64 -8.92
CA MET A 166 0.73 12.42 -8.22
C MET A 166 2.25 12.21 -8.38
N THR A 167 2.78 12.48 -9.57
CA THR A 167 4.21 12.49 -9.84
C THR A 167 4.95 13.53 -9.01
N TYR A 168 4.35 14.73 -8.83
CA TYR A 168 4.89 15.76 -7.96
C TYR A 168 4.93 15.30 -6.49
N TYR A 169 3.80 14.81 -5.97
CA TYR A 169 3.67 14.32 -4.61
C TYR A 169 4.67 13.21 -4.28
N SER A 170 4.65 12.14 -5.08
CA SER A 170 5.51 10.95 -4.89
C SER A 170 6.99 11.32 -4.86
N LYS A 171 7.45 12.20 -5.76
CA LYS A 171 8.85 12.69 -5.77
C LYS A 171 9.23 13.41 -4.47
N GLN A 172 8.32 14.19 -3.87
CA GLN A 172 8.60 14.86 -2.61
C GLN A 172 8.70 13.84 -1.47
N ILE A 173 7.76 12.91 -1.35
CA ILE A 173 7.76 11.90 -0.29
C ILE A 173 8.98 10.98 -0.40
N LEU A 174 9.31 10.50 -1.60
CA LEU A 174 10.52 9.69 -1.84
C LEU A 174 11.79 10.45 -1.47
N LYS A 175 11.84 11.76 -1.76
CA LYS A 175 12.96 12.63 -1.36
C LYS A 175 13.06 12.78 0.16
N LEU A 176 11.93 12.96 0.84
CA LEU A 176 11.88 13.03 2.31
C LEU A 176 12.37 11.71 2.93
N MET A 177 11.87 10.58 2.44
CA MET A 177 12.26 9.24 2.91
C MET A 177 13.76 9.01 2.76
N LYS A 178 14.33 9.39 1.61
CA LYS A 178 15.78 9.33 1.37
C LYS A 178 16.56 10.27 2.29
N SER A 179 16.05 11.47 2.56
CA SER A 179 16.74 12.46 3.42
C SER A 179 16.87 12.01 4.87
N ILE A 180 15.97 11.13 5.33
CA ILE A 180 16.01 10.53 6.67
C ILE A 180 16.71 9.17 6.70
N GLY A 181 17.34 8.77 5.58
CA GLY A 181 18.18 7.57 5.49
C GLY A 181 17.41 6.25 5.45
N GLY A 182 16.11 6.26 5.15
CA GLY A 182 15.37 5.02 4.92
C GLY A 182 15.13 4.75 3.43
N LYS A 183 14.75 3.51 3.15
CA LYS A 183 14.39 3.03 1.81
C LYS A 183 12.88 2.94 1.70
N SER A 184 12.38 3.04 0.48
CA SER A 184 10.97 2.98 0.16
C SER A 184 10.59 1.63 -0.43
N MET A 185 9.41 1.16 -0.04
CA MET A 185 8.63 0.21 -0.83
C MET A 185 7.34 0.93 -1.24
N VAL A 186 6.81 0.63 -2.42
CA VAL A 186 5.63 1.28 -2.98
C VAL A 186 4.79 0.27 -3.75
N TRP A 187 3.49 0.49 -3.80
CA TRP A 187 2.65 -0.19 -4.79
C TRP A 187 3.03 0.27 -6.20
N GLN A 188 2.72 -0.57 -7.20
CA GLN A 188 3.14 -0.33 -8.58
C GLN A 188 2.59 0.94 -9.24
N ASP A 189 1.54 1.56 -8.70
CA ASP A 189 0.75 2.62 -9.34
C ASP A 189 1.58 3.82 -9.80
N ILE A 190 2.45 4.37 -8.94
CA ILE A 190 3.30 5.50 -9.34
C ILE A 190 4.30 5.12 -10.44
N TRP A 191 4.74 3.87 -10.47
CA TRP A 191 5.62 3.38 -11.51
C TRP A 191 4.86 3.13 -12.83
N ASP A 192 3.62 2.63 -12.76
CA ASP A 192 2.72 2.53 -13.91
C ASP A 192 2.51 3.90 -14.57
N ASP A 193 2.38 4.95 -13.76
CA ASP A 193 2.25 6.35 -14.17
C ASP A 193 3.55 6.97 -14.70
N GLY A 194 4.66 6.21 -14.73
CA GLY A 194 5.94 6.65 -15.30
C GLY A 194 6.82 7.46 -14.34
N VAL A 195 6.53 7.46 -13.04
CA VAL A 195 7.41 8.07 -12.04
C VAL A 195 8.72 7.27 -11.97
N LYS A 196 9.84 7.97 -12.17
CA LYS A 196 11.17 7.39 -11.96
C LYS A 196 11.44 7.26 -10.46
N LEU A 197 11.58 6.03 -10.00
CA LEU A 197 11.84 5.72 -8.59
C LEU A 197 13.35 5.74 -8.30
N PRO A 198 13.77 6.05 -7.06
CA PRO A 198 15.11 5.74 -6.60
C PRO A 198 15.46 4.26 -6.85
N SER A 199 16.69 3.96 -7.28
CA SER A 199 17.11 2.61 -7.67
C SER A 199 17.06 1.57 -6.55
N ASP A 200 17.00 2.00 -5.29
CA ASP A 200 16.86 1.17 -4.10
C ASP A 200 15.42 1.06 -3.59
N THR A 201 14.44 1.56 -4.36
CA THR A 201 13.01 1.38 -4.11
C THR A 201 12.59 -0.03 -4.55
N VAL A 202 11.80 -0.70 -3.72
CA VAL A 202 11.15 -1.96 -4.06
C VAL A 202 9.75 -1.68 -4.58
N ILE A 203 9.38 -2.31 -5.70
CA ILE A 203 8.04 -2.20 -6.28
C ILE A 203 7.22 -3.43 -5.90
N GLU A 204 6.05 -3.23 -5.30
CA GLU A 204 5.09 -4.30 -5.04
C GLU A 204 4.06 -4.40 -6.18
N ILE A 205 4.09 -5.54 -6.88
CA ILE A 205 3.23 -5.83 -8.03
C ILE A 205 1.95 -6.48 -7.53
N TRP A 206 0.86 -5.74 -7.60
CA TRP A 206 -0.45 -6.15 -7.06
C TRP A 206 -1.55 -6.25 -8.12
N LYS A 207 -1.38 -5.61 -9.28
CA LYS A 207 -2.36 -5.66 -10.36
C LYS A 207 -2.20 -6.91 -11.19
N ASP A 208 -3.33 -7.46 -11.61
CA ASP A 208 -3.41 -8.56 -12.58
C ASP A 208 -4.69 -8.43 -13.40
N THR A 209 -4.69 -9.01 -14.61
CA THR A 209 -5.89 -9.06 -15.47
C THR A 209 -7.07 -9.76 -14.79
N SER A 210 -6.83 -10.70 -13.87
CA SER A 210 -7.90 -11.35 -13.09
C SER A 210 -8.54 -10.46 -12.03
N LEU A 211 -7.83 -9.42 -11.57
CA LEU A 211 -8.33 -8.43 -10.62
C LEU A 211 -8.92 -7.22 -11.34
N LEU A 212 -8.24 -6.75 -12.39
CA LEU A 212 -8.57 -5.54 -13.14
C LEU A 212 -8.59 -5.88 -14.63
N SER A 213 -9.78 -5.95 -15.23
CA SER A 213 -9.96 -6.44 -16.61
C SER A 213 -9.20 -5.66 -17.69
N ASN A 214 -8.82 -4.41 -17.40
CA ASN A 214 -8.09 -3.52 -18.31
C ASN A 214 -6.59 -3.46 -18.02
N SER A 215 -6.09 -4.22 -17.04
CA SER A 215 -4.67 -4.26 -16.68
C SER A 215 -3.97 -5.45 -17.34
N PRO A 216 -2.71 -5.28 -17.76
CA PRO A 216 -1.80 -6.39 -18.07
C PRO A 216 -1.71 -7.44 -16.96
N SER A 217 -1.19 -8.62 -17.29
CA SER A 217 -0.96 -9.67 -16.30
C SER A 217 0.13 -9.26 -15.30
N TRP A 218 0.07 -9.80 -14.09
CA TRP A 218 1.13 -9.61 -13.09
C TRP A 218 2.52 -9.99 -13.64
N SER A 219 2.60 -10.98 -14.52
CA SER A 219 3.84 -11.45 -15.12
C SER A 219 4.47 -10.44 -16.07
N TYR A 220 3.64 -9.68 -16.81
CA TYR A 220 4.10 -8.57 -17.64
C TYR A 220 4.70 -7.46 -16.76
N TYR A 221 3.98 -7.06 -15.72
CA TYR A 221 4.43 -6.01 -14.81
C TYR A 221 5.74 -6.38 -14.11
N LEU A 222 5.83 -7.60 -13.59
CA LEU A 222 7.02 -8.12 -12.94
C LEU A 222 8.24 -8.14 -13.88
N SER A 223 8.04 -8.63 -15.11
CA SER A 223 9.10 -8.67 -16.13
C SER A 223 9.57 -7.26 -16.51
N LYS A 224 8.63 -6.31 -16.65
CA LYS A 224 8.95 -4.92 -16.98
C LYS A 224 9.72 -4.24 -15.84
N ALA A 225 9.22 -4.28 -14.61
CA ALA A 225 9.85 -3.63 -13.45
C ALA A 225 11.29 -4.13 -13.22
N THR A 226 11.49 -5.44 -13.26
CA THR A 226 12.81 -6.05 -13.06
C THR A 226 13.79 -5.79 -14.22
N SER A 227 13.31 -5.75 -15.47
CA SER A 227 14.15 -5.40 -16.63
C SER A 227 14.55 -3.91 -16.65
N GLU A 228 13.75 -3.04 -16.05
CA GLU A 228 14.09 -1.63 -15.81
C GLU A 228 15.08 -1.45 -14.64
N GLY A 229 15.40 -2.52 -13.90
CA GLY A 229 16.43 -2.54 -12.88
C GLY A 229 15.94 -2.33 -11.45
N TYR A 230 14.62 -2.41 -11.21
CA TYR A 230 14.05 -2.34 -9.87
C TYR A 230 13.92 -3.72 -9.23
N ASP A 231 14.09 -3.77 -7.91
CA ASP A 231 13.72 -4.95 -7.13
C ASP A 231 12.19 -4.99 -6.98
N ALA A 232 11.61 -6.17 -7.12
CA ALA A 232 10.17 -6.37 -7.14
C ALA A 232 9.72 -7.49 -6.20
N VAL A 233 8.57 -7.28 -5.58
CA VAL A 233 7.83 -8.25 -4.77
C VAL A 233 6.49 -8.49 -5.45
N LEU A 234 6.05 -9.75 -5.54
CA LEU A 234 4.77 -10.11 -6.15
C LEU A 234 3.69 -10.40 -5.10
N ALA A 235 2.58 -9.67 -5.16
CA ALA A 235 1.39 -9.91 -4.34
C ALA A 235 0.14 -10.25 -5.16
N ALA A 236 0.08 -9.81 -6.42
CA ALA A 236 -1.12 -9.85 -7.26
C ALA A 236 -1.94 -11.16 -7.25
N PRO A 237 -1.34 -12.36 -7.40
CA PRO A 237 -2.14 -13.58 -7.40
C PRO A 237 -2.54 -14.07 -5.99
N PHE A 238 -1.99 -13.50 -4.92
CA PHE A 238 -2.06 -13.99 -3.56
C PHE A 238 -2.96 -13.12 -2.66
N TYR A 239 -4.14 -12.75 -3.17
CA TYR A 239 -5.15 -12.00 -2.45
C TYR A 239 -6.06 -12.95 -1.64
N LEU A 240 -5.73 -13.16 -0.38
CA LEU A 240 -6.44 -14.08 0.51
C LEU A 240 -7.78 -13.52 1.01
N ASN A 241 -7.99 -12.21 0.94
CA ASN A 241 -9.30 -11.62 1.25
C ASN A 241 -10.37 -12.10 0.27
N MET A 242 -10.00 -12.36 -0.99
CA MET A 242 -10.87 -12.95 -1.99
C MET A 242 -11.09 -14.44 -1.70
N ILE A 243 -12.36 -14.82 -1.53
CA ILE A 243 -12.77 -16.20 -1.29
C ILE A 243 -13.63 -16.73 -2.43
N SER A 244 -13.52 -18.03 -2.68
CA SER A 244 -14.24 -18.77 -3.69
C SER A 244 -14.57 -20.16 -3.14
N TYR A 245 -15.74 -20.67 -3.53
CA TYR A 245 -16.20 -21.95 -3.02
C TYR A 245 -15.38 -23.10 -3.61
N GLY A 246 -14.77 -23.89 -2.73
CA GLY A 246 -14.07 -25.11 -3.12
C GLY A 246 -15.04 -26.24 -3.47
N LYS A 247 -14.87 -26.86 -4.63
CA LYS A 247 -15.62 -28.04 -5.06
C LYS A 247 -14.72 -29.27 -5.00
N TYR A 248 -15.23 -30.37 -4.45
CA TYR A 248 -14.46 -31.61 -4.18
C TYR A 248 -15.01 -32.82 -4.93
N ASN A 249 -15.87 -32.60 -5.93
CA ASN A 249 -16.61 -33.67 -6.59
C ASN A 249 -15.87 -34.29 -7.79
N THR A 250 -14.84 -33.62 -8.31
CA THR A 250 -13.96 -34.14 -9.38
C THR A 250 -12.49 -33.78 -9.13
N PRO A 251 -11.50 -34.52 -9.69
CA PRO A 251 -10.09 -34.14 -9.61
C PRO A 251 -9.80 -32.73 -10.15
N GLU A 252 -10.45 -32.34 -11.25
CA GLU A 252 -10.36 -30.98 -11.81
C GLU A 252 -10.90 -29.92 -10.84
N SER A 253 -12.00 -30.21 -10.13
CA SER A 253 -12.54 -29.29 -9.13
C SER A 253 -11.61 -29.09 -7.93
N VAL A 254 -10.86 -30.13 -7.56
CA VAL A 254 -9.82 -30.06 -6.51
C VAL A 254 -8.66 -29.18 -6.96
N MET A 255 -8.20 -29.30 -8.21
CA MET A 255 -7.15 -28.43 -8.75
C MET A 255 -7.57 -26.95 -8.83
N ASN A 256 -8.88 -26.68 -8.84
CA ASN A 256 -9.44 -25.33 -8.81
C ASN A 256 -9.63 -24.76 -7.40
N LEU A 257 -9.27 -25.50 -6.35
CA LEU A 257 -9.23 -24.94 -4.99
C LEU A 257 -8.18 -23.83 -4.91
N GLU A 258 -8.47 -22.80 -4.13
CA GLU A 258 -7.60 -21.63 -3.95
C GLU A 258 -6.17 -22.01 -3.57
N PHE A 259 -6.04 -23.00 -2.68
CA PHE A 259 -4.74 -23.54 -2.29
C PHE A 259 -3.92 -23.99 -3.51
N PHE A 260 -4.51 -24.80 -4.39
CA PHE A 260 -3.79 -25.31 -5.57
C PHE A 260 -3.62 -24.24 -6.65
N LYS A 261 -4.54 -23.29 -6.75
CA LYS A 261 -4.37 -22.14 -7.65
C LYS A 261 -3.13 -21.34 -7.32
N TRP A 262 -2.86 -21.09 -6.04
CA TRP A 262 -1.66 -20.36 -5.61
C TRP A 262 -0.41 -21.22 -5.61
N TYR A 263 -0.51 -22.46 -5.15
CA TYR A 263 0.62 -23.40 -5.10
C TYR A 263 1.20 -23.71 -6.49
N ASN A 264 0.36 -23.73 -7.53
CA ASN A 264 0.79 -24.03 -8.90
C ASN A 264 1.35 -22.82 -9.65
N ILE A 265 1.47 -21.65 -9.01
CA ILE A 265 2.08 -20.48 -9.64
C ILE A 265 3.59 -20.66 -9.61
N ASP A 266 4.14 -21.04 -10.76
CA ASP A 266 5.58 -20.94 -11.00
C ASP A 266 5.92 -19.52 -11.45
N LEU A 267 6.63 -18.81 -10.57
CA LEU A 267 7.06 -17.43 -10.79
C LEU A 267 8.07 -17.31 -11.94
N PHE A 268 8.85 -18.35 -12.21
CA PHE A 268 9.92 -18.34 -13.20
C PHE A 268 9.48 -18.85 -14.57
N GLU A 269 8.51 -19.76 -14.65
CA GLU A 269 7.94 -20.18 -15.94
C GLU A 269 7.25 -19.03 -16.67
N ASN A 270 6.56 -18.16 -15.93
CA ASN A 270 5.82 -17.03 -16.51
C ASN A 270 6.63 -15.73 -16.59
N PHE A 271 7.92 -15.76 -16.22
CA PHE A 271 8.79 -14.58 -16.22
C PHE A 271 9.54 -14.42 -17.55
N THR A 272 9.43 -13.25 -18.17
CA THR A 272 10.15 -12.90 -19.41
C THR A 272 11.27 -11.93 -19.09
N GLY A 273 12.52 -12.42 -18.98
CA GLY A 273 13.69 -11.57 -18.76
C GLY A 273 14.97 -12.38 -18.59
N ASP A 274 16.11 -11.70 -18.61
CA ASP A 274 17.41 -12.33 -18.41
C ASP A 274 17.64 -12.74 -16.94
N ASN A 275 18.74 -13.44 -16.67
CA ASN A 275 19.06 -13.90 -15.31
C ASN A 275 19.28 -12.74 -14.33
N ILE A 276 19.66 -11.54 -14.81
CA ILE A 276 19.86 -10.36 -13.95
C ILE A 276 18.49 -9.84 -13.51
N ALA A 277 17.55 -9.68 -14.45
CA ALA A 277 16.18 -9.31 -14.14
C ALA A 277 15.52 -10.33 -13.20
N ARG A 278 15.76 -11.64 -13.39
CA ARG A 278 15.26 -12.69 -12.48
C ARG A 278 15.75 -12.52 -11.04
N GLN A 279 16.99 -12.09 -10.83
CA GLN A 279 17.55 -11.88 -9.49
C GLN A 279 16.93 -10.68 -8.76
N ARG A 280 16.20 -9.82 -9.48
CA ARG A 280 15.49 -8.68 -8.92
C ARG A 280 14.06 -9.01 -8.48
N LEU A 281 13.53 -10.19 -8.82
CA LEU A 281 12.39 -10.74 -8.10
C LEU A 281 12.88 -11.22 -6.73
N ILE A 282 12.63 -10.44 -5.68
CA ILE A 282 13.19 -10.68 -4.34
C ILE A 282 12.22 -11.42 -3.40
N GLY A 283 10.99 -11.67 -3.83
CA GLY A 283 10.01 -12.45 -3.08
C GLY A 283 8.57 -12.22 -3.53
N GLY A 284 7.64 -12.64 -2.68
CA GLY A 284 6.22 -12.38 -2.84
C GLY A 284 5.53 -12.25 -1.49
N GLU A 285 4.34 -11.66 -1.50
CA GLU A 285 3.52 -11.42 -0.32
C GLU A 285 2.10 -11.95 -0.52
N ALA A 286 1.52 -12.45 0.57
CA ALA A 286 0.16 -12.94 0.61
C ALA A 286 -0.70 -11.91 1.35
N ALA A 287 -1.48 -11.14 0.60
CA ALA A 287 -2.27 -10.03 1.14
C ALA A 287 -3.59 -10.53 1.74
N LEU A 288 -3.94 -10.05 2.94
CA LEU A 288 -5.20 -10.34 3.61
C LEU A 288 -5.89 -9.02 4.01
N TRP A 289 -6.39 -8.27 3.01
CA TRP A 289 -7.18 -7.06 3.22
C TRP A 289 -8.43 -7.31 4.07
N ALA A 290 -8.75 -6.36 4.94
CA ALA A 290 -9.58 -6.60 6.12
C ALA A 290 -11.01 -6.04 6.06
N GLU A 291 -11.54 -5.69 4.89
CA GLU A 291 -12.91 -5.16 4.75
C GLU A 291 -13.98 -6.15 5.24
N PHE A 292 -13.67 -7.45 5.17
CA PHE A 292 -14.55 -8.54 5.61
C PHE A 292 -13.90 -9.45 6.66
N ILE A 293 -12.85 -8.97 7.35
CA ILE A 293 -12.00 -9.78 8.22
C ILE A 293 -11.75 -9.08 9.54
N ASP A 294 -11.90 -9.82 10.63
CA ASP A 294 -11.56 -9.37 11.98
C ASP A 294 -11.08 -10.54 12.85
N GLY A 295 -11.05 -10.35 14.17
CA GLY A 295 -10.68 -11.37 15.14
C GLY A 295 -11.55 -12.64 15.10
N THR A 296 -12.75 -12.59 14.51
CA THR A 296 -13.67 -13.74 14.45
C THR A 296 -13.31 -14.73 13.35
N ASN A 297 -12.65 -14.30 12.27
CA ASN A 297 -12.47 -15.12 11.08
C ASN A 297 -11.05 -15.10 10.48
N SER A 298 -10.16 -14.21 10.93
CA SER A 298 -8.81 -14.02 10.36
C SER A 298 -7.99 -15.31 10.32
N LEU A 299 -7.92 -16.05 11.43
CA LEU A 299 -7.12 -17.29 11.50
C LEU A 299 -7.64 -18.37 10.55
N SER A 300 -8.96 -18.59 10.50
CA SER A 300 -9.58 -19.58 9.62
C SER A 300 -9.51 -19.19 8.15
N ARG A 301 -9.45 -17.89 7.86
CA ARG A 301 -9.30 -17.39 6.50
C ARG A 301 -7.85 -17.50 6.05
N LEU A 302 -6.89 -17.17 6.91
CA LEU A 302 -5.48 -17.20 6.59
C LEU A 302 -4.96 -18.64 6.42
N TRP A 303 -5.23 -19.52 7.40
CA TRP A 303 -4.70 -20.88 7.44
C TRP A 303 -5.75 -21.93 7.06
N PRO A 304 -5.41 -22.95 6.26
CA PRO A 304 -4.09 -23.27 5.72
C PRO A 304 -3.80 -22.63 4.35
N ARG A 305 -4.67 -21.77 3.82
CA ARG A 305 -4.55 -21.31 2.42
C ARG A 305 -3.22 -20.58 2.14
N VAL A 306 -2.76 -19.74 3.07
CA VAL A 306 -1.48 -19.02 2.94
C VAL A 306 -0.26 -19.96 2.87
N SER A 307 -0.38 -21.20 3.36
CA SER A 307 0.69 -22.19 3.25
C SER A 307 1.02 -22.55 1.80
N ALA A 308 0.10 -22.35 0.86
CA ALA A 308 0.38 -22.54 -0.57
C ALA A 308 1.42 -21.55 -1.11
N VAL A 309 1.44 -20.33 -0.56
CA VAL A 309 2.33 -19.23 -1.00
C VAL A 309 3.73 -19.35 -0.41
N ALA A 310 3.88 -20.11 0.68
CA ALA A 310 5.15 -20.34 1.35
C ALA A 310 6.05 -21.40 0.69
N CYS A 311 5.50 -22.17 -0.25
CA CYS A 311 6.14 -23.36 -0.83
C CYS A 311 7.06 -23.05 -2.01
#